data_AF-A0A0T7A455-F1
#
_entry.id   AF-A0A0T7A455-F1
#
_cell.length_a   1.000
_cell.length_b   1.000
_cell.length_c   1.000
_cell.angle_alpha   90.00
_cell.angle_beta   90.00
_cell.angle_gamma   90.00
#
_symmetry.space_group_name_H-M   'P 1'
#
loop_
_entity.id
_entity.type
_entity.pdbx_description
1 polymer ?
#
loop_
_entity_poly.entity_id
_entity_poly.type
_entity_poly.pdbx_seq_one_letter_code
_entity_poly.pdbx_strand_id
1 'polypeptide(L)' 'MLTRISIALLLALAPATAFANQCPTMMAAIDAAMPTANLSEADMAKVKELRAKGEEQHKAGDHPASEATLGEAKKLLGI' A
#
# COMPACT_ATOMS: atom_id res chain seq x y z
N MET A 1 28.02 -8.75 34.41
CA MET A 1 26.58 -8.45 34.25
C MET A 1 26.34 -7.25 33.34
N LEU A 2 27.01 -6.11 33.54
CA LEU A 2 26.84 -4.92 32.69
C LEU A 2 27.09 -5.15 31.19
N THR A 3 28.12 -5.93 30.82
CA THR A 3 28.44 -6.24 29.42
C THR A 3 27.40 -7.08 28.69
N ARG A 4 26.56 -7.84 29.42
CA ARG A 4 25.45 -8.60 28.81
C ARG A 4 24.22 -7.73 28.56
N ILE A 5 24.04 -6.67 29.37
CA ILE A 5 22.99 -5.65 29.18
C ILE A 5 23.30 -4.82 27.92
N SER A 6 24.57 -4.57 27.63
CA SER A 6 25.02 -3.81 26.45
C SER A 6 24.69 -4.50 25.11
N ILE A 7 24.68 -5.84 25.05
CA ILE A 7 24.41 -6.58 23.82
C ILE A 7 22.90 -6.65 23.52
N ALA A 8 22.05 -6.69 24.54
CA ALA A 8 20.59 -6.73 24.37
C ALA A 8 20.01 -5.42 23.82
N LEU A 9 20.65 -4.28 24.10
CA LEU A 9 20.18 -2.96 23.65
C LEU A 9 20.43 -2.70 22.15
N LEU A 10 21.40 -3.37 21.55
CA LEU A 10 21.77 -3.18 20.13
C LEU A 10 20.78 -3.86 19.16
N LEU A 11 20.01 -4.86 19.59
CA LEU A 11 19.01 -5.53 18.74
C LEU A 11 17.66 -4.82 18.66
N ALA A 12 17.38 -3.88 19.56
CA ALA A 12 16.11 -3.13 19.57
C ALA A 12 16.07 -1.96 18.57
N LEU A 13 17.20 -1.68 17.90
CA LEU A 13 17.34 -0.56 16.95
C LEU A 13 17.27 -0.98 15.48
N ALA A 14 16.91 -2.24 15.16
CA ALA A 14 16.55 -2.57 13.79
C ALA A 14 15.32 -1.73 13.44
N PRO A 15 15.39 -0.81 12.44
CA PRO A 15 14.20 -0.10 12.00
C PRO A 15 13.27 -1.18 11.44
N ALA A 16 12.24 -1.52 12.20
CA ALA A 16 11.05 -2.12 11.63
C ALA A 16 10.65 -1.15 10.53
N THR A 17 10.84 -1.53 9.27
CA THR A 17 10.42 -0.73 8.13
C THR A 17 8.92 -0.51 8.32
N ALA A 18 8.57 0.66 8.85
CA ALA A 18 7.21 0.97 9.18
C ALA A 18 6.49 1.10 7.83
N PHE A 19 5.80 0.04 7.43
CA PHE A 19 4.88 0.01 6.28
C PHE A 19 3.67 0.94 6.47
N ALA A 20 3.74 1.89 7.41
CA ALA A 20 2.68 2.80 7.79
C ALA A 20 2.10 3.62 6.62
N ASN A 21 2.81 3.69 5.49
CA ASN A 21 2.41 4.46 4.31
C ASN A 21 2.15 3.62 3.04
N GLN A 22 2.13 2.29 3.10
CA GLN A 22 2.04 1.47 1.88
C GLN A 22 0.73 1.68 1.11
N CYS A 23 -0.44 1.54 1.76
CA CYS A 23 -1.72 1.76 1.09
C CYS A 23 -1.85 3.20 0.54
N PRO A 24 -1.53 4.26 1.32
CA PRO A 24 -1.49 5.63 0.79
C PRO A 24 -0.59 5.81 -0.44
N THR A 25 0.60 5.21 -0.45
CA THR A 25 1.51 5.26 -1.60
C THR A 25 0.92 4.55 -2.83
N MET A 26 0.28 3.39 -2.65
CA MET A 26 -0.38 2.68 -3.74
C MET A 26 -1.56 3.49 -4.31
N MET A 27 -2.39 4.08 -3.45
CA MET A 27 -3.49 4.96 -3.87
C MET A 27 -2.98 6.15 -4.69
N ALA A 28 -1.94 6.83 -4.21
CA ALA A 28 -1.34 7.95 -4.93
C ALA A 28 -0.77 7.54 -6.30
N ALA A 29 -0.16 6.36 -6.39
CA ALA A 29 0.36 5.84 -7.66
C ALA A 29 -0.77 5.52 -8.66
N ILE A 30 -1.87 4.95 -8.19
CA ILE A 30 -3.09 4.72 -8.99
C ILE A 30 -3.66 6.07 -9.48
N ASP A 31 -3.80 7.04 -8.58
CA ASP A 31 -4.32 8.38 -8.89
C ASP A 31 -3.47 9.10 -9.94
N ALA A 32 -2.15 8.95 -9.88
CA ALA A 32 -1.22 9.54 -10.85
C ALA A 32 -1.25 8.85 -12.22
N ALA A 33 -1.53 7.55 -12.28
CA ALA A 33 -1.53 6.78 -13.52
C ALA A 33 -2.86 6.86 -14.30
N MET A 34 -4.00 7.00 -13.61
CA MET A 34 -5.32 7.04 -14.24
C MET A 34 -5.46 8.06 -15.40
N PRO A 35 -4.96 9.31 -15.30
CA PRO A 35 -5.15 10.31 -16.34
C PRO A 35 -4.46 10.00 -17.67
N THR A 36 -3.40 9.18 -17.64
CA THR A 36 -2.57 8.86 -18.81
C THR A 36 -2.70 7.40 -19.24
N ALA A 37 -3.47 6.59 -18.50
CA ALA A 37 -3.65 5.17 -18.78
C ALA A 37 -4.47 4.96 -20.05
N ASN A 38 -3.96 4.11 -20.94
CA ASN A 38 -4.67 3.68 -22.14
C ASN A 38 -5.44 2.38 -21.85
N LEU A 39 -6.60 2.50 -21.21
CA LEU A 39 -7.46 1.39 -20.82
C LEU A 39 -8.82 1.47 -21.51
N SER A 40 -9.49 0.32 -21.61
CA SER A 40 -10.91 0.31 -21.97
C SER A 40 -11.74 1.06 -20.92
N GLU A 41 -12.91 1.57 -21.29
CA GLU A 41 -13.82 2.23 -20.32
C GLU A 41 -14.18 1.29 -19.16
N ALA A 42 -14.37 0.00 -19.45
CA ALA A 42 -14.67 -1.02 -18.45
C ALA A 42 -13.52 -1.22 -17.46
N ASP A 43 -12.28 -1.30 -17.96
CA ASP A 43 -11.10 -1.45 -17.10
C ASP A 43 -10.85 -0.19 -16.28
N MET A 44 -11.02 1.00 -16.86
CA MET A 44 -10.91 2.27 -16.13
C MET A 44 -11.98 2.39 -15.04
N ALA A 45 -13.21 1.94 -15.29
CA ALA A 45 -14.25 1.86 -14.28
C ALA A 45 -13.85 0.91 -13.14
N LYS A 46 -13.25 -0.25 -13.48
CA LYS A 46 -12.79 -1.21 -12.48
C LYS A 46 -11.64 -0.67 -11.63
N VAL A 47 -10.69 0.04 -12.25
CA VAL A 47 -9.59 0.72 -11.53
C VAL A 47 -10.14 1.71 -10.50
N LYS A 48 -11.11 2.53 -10.88
CA LYS A 48 -11.74 3.51 -9.96
C LYS A 48 -12.47 2.84 -8.80
N GLU A 49 -13.20 1.77 -9.08
CA GLU A 49 -13.89 0.96 -8.05
C GLU A 49 -12.88 0.38 -7.05
N LEU A 50 -11.82 -0.26 -7.56
CA LEU A 50 -10.77 -0.87 -6.72
C LEU A 50 -10.01 0.19 -5.91
N ARG A 51 -9.73 1.36 -6.49
CA ARG A 51 -9.12 2.49 -5.78
C ARG A 51 -9.99 2.92 -4.61
N ALA A 52 -11.28 3.16 -4.85
CA ALA A 52 -12.22 3.59 -3.81
C ALA A 52 -12.37 2.54 -2.70
N LYS A 53 -12.54 1.26 -3.08
CA LYS A 53 -12.65 0.14 -2.13
C LYS A 53 -11.37 -0.02 -1.30
N GLY A 54 -10.19 0.12 -1.92
CA GLY A 54 -8.92 0.08 -1.22
C GLY A 54 -8.79 1.20 -0.17
N GLU A 55 -9.29 2.40 -0.48
CA GLU A 55 -9.34 3.51 0.48
C GLU A 55 -10.29 3.23 1.65
N GLU A 56 -11.47 2.65 1.39
CA GLU A 56 -12.43 2.25 2.43
C GLU A 56 -11.83 1.21 3.38
N GLN A 57 -11.18 0.17 2.83
CA GLN A 57 -10.49 -0.86 3.62
C GLN A 57 -9.37 -0.26 4.46
N HIS A 58 -8.59 0.66 3.89
CA HIS A 58 -7.56 1.39 4.65
C HIS A 58 -8.15 2.18 5.82
N LYS A 59 -9.23 2.94 5.59
CA LYS A 59 -9.93 3.71 6.63
C LYS A 59 -10.55 2.81 7.70
N ALA A 60 -10.93 1.59 7.35
CA ALA A 60 -11.43 0.57 8.27
C ALA A 60 -10.31 -0.16 9.04
N GLY A 61 -9.04 0.09 8.73
CA GLY A 61 -7.89 -0.58 9.35
C GLY A 61 -7.55 -1.96 8.77
N ASP A 62 -8.26 -2.40 7.73
CA ASP A 62 -7.96 -3.66 7.03
C ASP A 62 -6.90 -3.44 5.95
N HIS A 63 -5.66 -3.22 6.40
CA HIS A 63 -4.52 -2.98 5.52
C HIS A 63 -4.23 -4.13 4.54
N PRO A 64 -4.25 -5.42 4.95
CA PRO A 64 -4.03 -6.51 4.00
C PRO A 64 -5.05 -6.54 2.86
N ALA A 65 -6.35 -6.30 3.17
CA ALA A 65 -7.37 -6.24 2.12
C ALA A 65 -7.22 -5.00 1.22
N SER A 66 -6.85 -3.86 1.81
CA SER A 66 -6.54 -2.63 1.07
C SER A 66 -5.41 -2.86 0.06
N GLU A 67 -4.29 -3.41 0.51
CA GLU A 67 -3.13 -3.68 -0.36
C GLU A 67 -3.46 -4.68 -1.48
N ALA A 68 -4.22 -5.74 -1.18
CA ALA A 68 -4.66 -6.69 -2.20
C ALA A 68 -5.54 -6.01 -3.27
N THR A 69 -6.54 -5.23 -2.83
CA THR A 69 -7.46 -4.53 -3.72
C THR A 69 -6.76 -3.47 -4.57
N LEU A 70 -5.89 -2.67 -3.95
CA LEU A 70 -5.09 -1.66 -4.65
C LEU A 70 -4.07 -2.33 -5.59
N GLY A 71 -3.55 -3.51 -5.24
CA GLY A 71 -2.67 -4.31 -6.08
C GLY A 71 -3.35 -4.75 -7.38
N GLU A 72 -4.61 -5.15 -7.32
CA GLU A 72 -5.42 -5.45 -8.52
C GLU A 72 -5.58 -4.22 -9.42
N ALA A 73 -5.84 -3.04 -8.84
CA ALA A 73 -5.96 -1.80 -9.59
C ALA A 73 -4.64 -1.45 -10.30
N LYS A 74 -3.51 -1.59 -9.59
CA LYS A 74 -2.18 -1.38 -10.13
C LYS A 74 -1.87 -2.34 -11.29
N LYS A 75 -2.27 -3.60 -11.18
CA LYS A 75 -2.13 -4.59 -12.26
C LYS A 75 -2.89 -4.19 -13.52
N LEU A 76 -4.12 -3.69 -13.39
CA LEU A 76 -4.89 -3.18 -14.54
C LEU A 76 -4.22 -1.95 -15.16
N LEU A 77 -3.61 -1.08 -14.35
CA LEU A 77 -2.85 0.09 -14.81
C LEU A 77 -1.45 -0.24 -15.32
N GLY A 78 -0.95 -1.46 -15.15
CA GLY A 78 0.39 -1.88 -15.55
C GLY A 78 1.53 -1.27 -14.71
N ILE A 79 1.28 -0.96 -13.43
CA ILE A 79 2.25 -0.34 -12.50
C ILE A 79 2.51 -1.14 -11.23
#